data_AF-A0A821SQD3-F1
#
_entry.id   AF-A0A821SQD3-F1
#
_cell.length_a   1.000
_cell.length_b   1.000
_cell.length_c   1.000
_cell.angle_alpha   90.00
_cell.angle_beta   90.00
_cell.angle_gamma   90.00
#
_symmetry.space_group_name_H-M   'P 1'
#
loop_
_entity.id
_entity.type
_entity.pdbx_description
1 polymer ?
#
loop_
_entity_poly.entity_id
_entity_poly.type
_entity_poly.pdbx_seq_one_letter_code
_entity_poly.pdbx_strand_id
1 'polypeptide(L)'
;MSREKDIRQQCGQQFVDGIYTCWPLFILFYRSINIDDKLLIVTLLTKTFIIDRRLLISHEQFDHISQMYLSLLIDKQLNITFKTHLLDLLPFFVSLDIDEDLLEDKRKKWSDDFCRTLHIFTADCFPLKSSEFHKGTQEYHDYQGAIRKILSALELSSSFILFELLIWMLCCEQNHIFEDEILSSINRFIIKLNDHNKQMNLLDYIYSILFGKNILFRIEHRLNALEKFILKMLTSVKKTTLIEFYKKYIS
;
A
#
# COMPACT_ATOMS: atom_id res chain seq x y z
N MET A 1 3.42 32.20 18.80
CA MET A 1 3.69 30.84 18.27
C MET A 1 2.42 30.09 17.81
N SER A 2 1.26 30.16 18.48
CA SER A 2 0.02 29.51 17.98
C SER A 2 -0.51 30.15 16.68
N ARG A 3 -0.65 31.49 16.66
CA ARG A 3 -1.26 32.23 15.54
C ARG A 3 -0.56 32.06 14.19
N GLU A 4 0.77 31.96 14.16
CA GLU A 4 1.52 31.70 12.92
C GLU A 4 1.36 30.27 12.42
N LYS A 5 1.20 29.30 13.32
CA LYS A 5 0.93 27.91 12.96
C LYS A 5 -0.46 27.78 12.36
N ASP A 6 -1.43 28.47 12.94
CA ASP A 6 -2.82 28.52 12.47
C ASP A 6 -2.93 29.21 11.10
N ILE A 7 -2.21 30.32 10.89
CA ILE A 7 -2.13 30.99 9.58
C ILE A 7 -1.45 30.10 8.54
N ARG A 8 -0.34 29.41 8.88
CA ARG A 8 0.32 28.48 7.96
C ARG A 8 -0.57 27.31 7.58
N GLN A 9 -1.36 26.80 8.52
CA GLN A 9 -2.30 25.72 8.27
C GLN A 9 -3.46 26.17 7.37
N GLN A 10 -4.06 27.34 7.63
CA GLN A 10 -5.13 27.90 6.80
C GLN A 10 -4.66 28.26 5.39
N CYS A 11 -3.51 28.94 5.25
CA CYS A 11 -2.95 29.25 3.94
C CYS A 11 -2.54 27.98 3.18
N GLY A 12 -2.04 26.97 3.88
CA GLY A 12 -1.73 25.66 3.30
C GLY A 12 -2.97 24.97 2.74
N GLN A 13 -4.08 24.97 3.49
CA GLN A 13 -5.35 24.42 3.03
C GLN A 13 -5.89 25.16 1.81
N GLN A 14 -5.92 26.49 1.82
CA GLN A 14 -6.35 27.29 0.67
C GLN A 14 -5.48 27.05 -0.57
N PHE A 15 -4.17 26.87 -0.38
CA PHE A 15 -3.27 26.52 -1.47
C PHE A 15 -3.61 25.15 -2.06
N VAL A 16 -3.77 24.13 -1.22
CA VAL A 16 -4.14 22.77 -1.65
C VAL A 16 -5.50 22.76 -2.37
N ASP A 17 -6.48 23.48 -1.84
CA ASP A 17 -7.80 23.66 -2.45
C ASP A 17 -7.72 24.30 -3.84
N GLY A 18 -6.90 25.34 -3.98
CA GLY A 18 -6.65 25.99 -5.26
C GLY A 18 -5.99 25.07 -6.29
N ILE A 19 -5.05 24.21 -5.85
CA ILE A 19 -4.42 23.20 -6.72
C ILE A 19 -5.46 22.18 -7.19
N TYR A 20 -6.32 21.68 -6.29
CA TYR A 20 -7.37 20.73 -6.68
C TYR A 20 -8.44 21.38 -7.55
N THR A 21 -8.85 22.61 -7.28
CA THR A 21 -9.78 23.34 -8.15
C THR A 21 -9.22 23.50 -9.57
N CYS A 22 -7.90 23.67 -9.70
CA CYS A 22 -7.22 23.73 -10.99
C CYS A 22 -6.93 22.36 -11.62
N TRP A 23 -7.32 21.24 -10.99
CA TRP A 23 -7.00 19.89 -11.45
C TRP A 23 -7.36 19.60 -12.92
N PRO A 24 -8.49 20.11 -13.47
CA PRO A 24 -8.81 19.93 -14.88
C PRO A 24 -7.72 20.45 -15.84
N LEU A 25 -6.95 21.47 -15.46
CA LEU A 25 -5.83 21.99 -16.25
C LEU A 25 -4.63 21.05 -16.24
N PHE A 26 -4.45 20.28 -15.17
CA PHE A 26 -3.35 19.32 -15.01
C PHE A 26 -3.58 18.02 -15.77
N ILE A 27 -4.79 17.79 -16.30
CA ILE A 27 -5.12 16.58 -17.09
C ILE A 27 -4.18 16.40 -18.28
N LEU A 28 -3.80 17.50 -18.94
CA LEU A 28 -2.90 17.47 -20.09
C LEU A 28 -1.49 16.99 -19.72
N PHE A 29 -1.02 17.28 -18.51
CA PHE A 29 0.34 16.93 -18.07
C PHE A 29 0.46 15.44 -17.74
N TYR A 30 -0.48 14.87 -16.98
CA TYR A 30 -0.38 13.43 -16.67
C TYR A 30 -0.75 12.54 -17.86
N ARG A 31 -1.50 13.05 -18.84
CA ARG A 31 -1.74 12.40 -20.15
C ARG A 31 -0.68 12.70 -21.19
N SER A 32 0.30 13.56 -20.89
CA SER A 32 1.40 13.87 -21.79
C SER A 32 2.21 12.61 -22.10
N ILE A 33 2.79 12.57 -23.30
CA ILE A 33 3.76 11.53 -23.66
C ILE A 33 5.08 11.78 -22.91
N ASN A 34 5.37 13.03 -22.53
CA ASN A 34 6.57 13.39 -21.82
C ASN A 34 6.52 12.89 -20.37
N ILE A 35 7.53 12.11 -19.97
CA ILE A 35 7.66 11.56 -18.63
C ILE A 35 7.89 12.67 -17.60
N ASP A 36 8.61 13.73 -17.96
CA ASP A 36 8.90 14.84 -17.05
C ASP A 36 7.62 15.56 -16.61
N ASP A 37 6.67 15.74 -17.53
CA ASP A 37 5.35 16.33 -17.22
C ASP A 37 4.59 15.47 -16.21
N LYS A 38 4.63 14.14 -16.37
CA LYS A 38 4.01 13.20 -15.42
C LYS A 38 4.70 13.28 -14.06
N LEU A 39 6.04 13.34 -14.02
CA LEU A 39 6.82 13.45 -12.78
C LEU A 39 6.57 14.77 -12.04
N LEU A 40 6.33 15.87 -12.75
CA LEU A 40 5.93 17.15 -12.17
C LEU A 40 4.59 17.01 -11.44
N ILE A 41 3.60 16.32 -12.04
CA ILE A 41 2.31 16.05 -11.38
C ILE A 41 2.47 15.17 -10.14
N VAL A 42 3.28 14.11 -10.22
CA VAL A 42 3.57 13.26 -9.05
C VAL A 42 4.22 14.09 -7.94
N THR A 43 5.20 14.93 -8.27
CA THR A 43 5.88 15.79 -7.31
C THR A 43 4.92 16.80 -6.69
N LEU A 44 4.09 17.46 -7.51
CA LEU A 44 3.08 18.41 -7.06
C LEU A 44 2.13 17.75 -6.06
N LEU A 45 1.59 16.57 -6.39
CA LEU A 45 0.71 15.84 -5.48
C LEU A 45 1.42 15.42 -4.19
N THR A 46 2.66 14.95 -4.25
CA THR A 46 3.43 14.59 -3.06
C THR A 46 3.55 15.79 -2.13
N LYS A 47 3.88 16.97 -2.66
CA LYS A 47 3.96 18.20 -1.86
C LYS A 47 2.60 18.63 -1.33
N THR A 48 1.56 18.49 -2.13
CA THR A 48 0.17 18.83 -1.77
C THR A 48 -0.32 17.96 -0.61
N PHE A 49 -0.10 16.64 -0.66
CA PHE A 49 -0.48 15.72 0.41
C PHE A 49 0.34 15.86 1.69
N ILE A 50 1.59 16.32 1.59
CA ILE A 50 2.39 16.68 2.77
C ILE A 50 1.77 17.88 3.52
N ILE A 51 1.14 18.81 2.78
CA ILE A 51 0.49 19.99 3.37
C ILE A 51 -0.87 19.61 3.98
N ASP A 52 -1.77 19.06 3.17
CA ASP A 52 -3.07 18.57 3.62
C ASP A 52 -3.57 17.42 2.75
N ARG A 53 -3.37 16.18 3.22
CA ARG A 53 -3.88 14.97 2.55
C ARG A 53 -5.38 14.76 2.70
N ARG A 54 -6.01 15.30 3.76
CA ARG A 54 -7.42 15.02 4.08
C ARG A 54 -8.35 15.80 3.18
N LEU A 55 -7.93 16.97 2.72
CA LEU A 55 -8.75 17.82 1.86
C LEU A 55 -9.24 17.08 0.60
N LEU A 56 -8.43 16.18 0.05
CA LEU A 56 -8.81 15.40 -1.14
C LEU A 56 -10.11 14.59 -0.93
N ILE A 57 -10.33 14.04 0.26
CA ILE A 57 -11.47 13.14 0.58
C ILE A 57 -12.80 13.85 0.35
N SER A 58 -12.88 15.11 0.75
CA SER A 58 -14.07 15.96 0.60
C SER A 58 -14.12 16.71 -0.73
N HIS A 59 -13.05 16.68 -1.53
CA HIS A 59 -12.95 17.49 -2.75
C HIS A 59 -13.64 16.82 -3.95
N GLU A 60 -14.26 17.60 -4.82
CA GLU A 60 -14.93 17.12 -6.04
C GLU A 60 -13.99 16.37 -7.01
N GLN A 61 -12.69 16.65 -6.94
CA GLN A 61 -11.66 16.03 -7.78
C GLN A 61 -11.12 14.70 -7.24
N PHE A 62 -11.66 14.21 -6.12
CA PHE A 62 -11.27 12.92 -5.52
C PHE A 62 -11.20 11.81 -6.57
N ASP A 63 -12.29 11.59 -7.30
CA ASP A 63 -12.41 10.48 -8.24
C ASP A 63 -11.41 10.63 -9.41
N HIS A 64 -11.15 11.86 -9.85
CA HIS A 64 -10.19 12.14 -10.94
C HIS A 64 -8.74 11.93 -10.52
N ILE A 65 -8.34 12.39 -9.33
CA ILE A 65 -6.98 12.25 -8.80
C ILE A 65 -6.70 10.78 -8.47
N SER A 66 -7.65 10.11 -7.82
CA SER A 66 -7.58 8.69 -7.49
C SER A 66 -7.46 7.83 -8.75
N GLN A 67 -8.31 8.08 -9.77
CA GLN A 67 -8.23 7.33 -11.02
C GLN A 67 -6.94 7.59 -11.80
N MET A 68 -6.42 8.83 -11.77
CA MET A 68 -5.13 9.15 -12.36
C MET A 68 -4.04 8.29 -11.73
N TYR A 69 -3.96 8.24 -10.40
CA TYR A 69 -2.96 7.45 -9.69
C TYR A 69 -3.02 5.96 -10.07
N LEU A 70 -4.22 5.36 -10.04
CA LEU A 70 -4.41 3.96 -10.44
C LEU A 70 -3.97 3.74 -11.89
N SER A 71 -4.36 4.64 -12.81
CA SER A 71 -4.04 4.51 -14.24
C SER A 71 -2.55 4.58 -14.53
N LEU A 72 -1.80 5.49 -13.86
CA LEU A 72 -0.36 5.59 -14.02
C LEU A 72 0.38 4.37 -13.46
N LEU A 73 -0.15 3.76 -12.40
CA LEU A 73 0.49 2.61 -11.75
C LEU A 73 0.46 1.36 -12.65
N ILE A 74 -0.59 1.19 -13.46
CA ILE A 74 -0.74 0.07 -14.42
C ILE A 74 -0.46 0.45 -15.88
N ASP A 75 -0.03 1.68 -16.15
CA ASP A 75 0.36 2.10 -17.49
C ASP A 75 1.57 1.26 -17.96
N LYS A 76 1.40 0.57 -19.08
CA LYS A 76 2.44 -0.31 -19.66
C LYS A 76 3.54 0.46 -20.38
N GLN A 77 3.31 1.74 -20.68
CA GLN A 77 4.32 2.61 -21.28
C GLN A 77 5.29 3.16 -20.23
N LEU A 78 4.93 3.08 -18.94
CA LEU A 78 5.75 3.59 -17.84
C LEU A 78 6.59 2.47 -17.26
N ASN A 79 7.90 2.72 -17.16
CA ASN A 79 8.85 1.78 -16.58
C ASN A 79 8.74 1.73 -15.05
N ILE A 80 9.36 0.72 -14.45
CA ILE A 80 9.38 0.56 -12.99
C ILE A 80 10.06 1.74 -12.29
N THR A 81 11.06 2.40 -12.91
CA THR A 81 11.70 3.58 -12.34
C THR A 81 10.70 4.71 -12.06
N PHE A 82 9.84 5.03 -13.04
CA PHE A 82 8.77 6.01 -12.85
C PHE A 82 7.78 5.54 -11.78
N LYS A 83 7.35 4.27 -11.84
CA LYS A 83 6.38 3.73 -10.88
C LYS A 83 6.94 3.72 -9.47
N THR A 84 8.24 3.51 -9.29
CA THR A 84 8.91 3.65 -8.00
C THR A 84 8.77 5.08 -7.48
N HIS A 85 8.89 6.13 -8.29
CA HIS A 85 8.58 7.51 -7.86
C HIS A 85 7.09 7.71 -7.54
N LEU A 86 6.20 7.13 -8.36
CA LEU A 86 4.76 7.17 -8.10
C LEU A 86 4.38 6.53 -6.75
N LEU A 87 5.12 5.49 -6.31
CA LEU A 87 4.94 4.85 -5.00
C LEU A 87 5.26 5.78 -3.81
N ASP A 88 5.85 6.96 -4.01
CA ASP A 88 5.95 7.97 -2.94
C ASP A 88 4.58 8.48 -2.49
N LEU A 89 3.57 8.39 -3.37
CA LEU A 89 2.18 8.72 -3.04
C LEU A 89 1.44 7.57 -2.33
N LEU A 90 2.00 6.35 -2.34
CA LEU A 90 1.36 5.13 -1.84
C LEU A 90 0.85 5.28 -0.39
N PRO A 91 1.61 5.83 0.59
CA PRO A 91 1.14 5.96 1.97
C PRO A 91 -0.13 6.82 2.10
N PHE A 92 -0.35 7.77 1.20
CA PHE A 92 -1.54 8.63 1.21
C PHE A 92 -2.75 7.89 0.66
N PHE A 93 -2.60 7.33 -0.55
CA PHE A 93 -3.68 6.63 -1.25
C PHE A 93 -4.15 5.38 -0.52
N VAL A 94 -3.23 4.63 0.07
CA VAL A 94 -3.61 3.46 0.88
C VAL A 94 -4.35 3.85 2.16
N SER A 95 -4.08 5.03 2.72
CA SER A 95 -4.77 5.48 3.93
C SER A 95 -6.25 5.80 3.67
N LEU A 96 -6.68 5.97 2.41
CA LEU A 96 -8.07 6.20 2.05
C LEU A 96 -8.97 4.99 2.34
N ASP A 97 -8.43 3.77 2.31
CA ASP A 97 -9.16 2.52 2.65
C ASP A 97 -9.58 2.45 4.12
N ILE A 98 -8.88 3.18 4.99
CA ILE A 98 -9.11 3.18 6.44
C ILE A 98 -9.64 4.52 6.95
N ASP A 99 -9.90 5.48 6.07
CA ASP A 99 -10.38 6.81 6.46
C ASP A 99 -11.91 6.80 6.64
N GLU A 100 -12.34 7.08 7.86
CA GLU A 100 -13.77 7.09 8.24
C GLU A 100 -14.53 8.26 7.63
N ASP A 101 -13.83 9.34 7.22
CA ASP A 101 -14.44 10.50 6.57
C ASP A 101 -14.86 10.19 5.12
N LEU A 102 -14.32 9.12 4.52
CA LEU A 102 -14.70 8.68 3.18
C LEU A 102 -15.95 7.79 3.24
N LEU A 103 -16.98 8.18 2.49
CA LEU A 103 -18.25 7.44 2.36
C LEU A 103 -18.01 5.94 2.11
N GLU A 104 -18.70 5.07 2.84
CA GLU A 104 -18.53 3.61 2.82
C GLU A 104 -18.45 3.04 1.40
N ASP A 105 -19.40 3.39 0.54
CA ASP A 105 -19.46 2.90 -0.84
C ASP A 105 -18.27 3.37 -1.68
N LYS A 106 -17.82 4.62 -1.49
CA LYS A 106 -16.63 5.15 -2.17
C LYS A 106 -15.37 4.46 -1.66
N ARG A 107 -15.27 4.24 -0.35
CA ARG A 107 -14.15 3.57 0.28
C ARG A 107 -14.02 2.14 -0.22
N LYS A 108 -15.10 1.37 -0.16
CA LYS A 108 -15.13 -0.01 -0.68
C LYS A 108 -14.72 -0.08 -2.15
N LYS A 109 -15.32 0.76 -3.00
CA LYS A 109 -14.96 0.82 -4.42
C LYS A 109 -13.47 1.13 -4.62
N TRP A 110 -12.96 2.14 -3.90
CA TRP A 110 -11.55 2.49 -3.93
C TRP A 110 -10.66 1.30 -3.54
N SER A 111 -10.97 0.62 -2.44
CA SER A 111 -10.23 -0.54 -1.93
C SER A 111 -10.17 -1.68 -2.93
N ASP A 112 -11.30 -2.01 -3.56
CA ASP A 112 -11.39 -3.06 -4.58
C ASP A 112 -10.56 -2.70 -5.83
N ASP A 113 -10.71 -1.48 -6.34
CA ASP A 113 -9.97 -1.00 -7.52
C ASP A 113 -8.46 -0.89 -7.23
N PHE A 114 -8.10 -0.42 -6.05
CA PHE A 114 -6.72 -0.25 -5.62
C PHE A 114 -6.03 -1.60 -5.37
N CYS A 115 -6.69 -2.54 -4.69
CA CYS A 115 -6.18 -3.91 -4.51
C CYS A 115 -5.92 -4.60 -5.86
N ARG A 116 -6.90 -4.54 -6.78
CA ARG A 116 -6.72 -5.07 -8.15
C ARG A 116 -5.54 -4.41 -8.87
N THR A 117 -5.40 -3.10 -8.76
CA THR A 117 -4.35 -2.32 -9.42
C THR A 117 -2.97 -2.69 -8.88
N LEU A 118 -2.83 -2.88 -7.56
CA LEU A 118 -1.59 -3.34 -6.94
C LEU A 118 -1.18 -4.72 -7.45
N HIS A 119 -2.11 -5.67 -7.54
CA HIS A 119 -1.81 -6.99 -8.09
C HIS A 119 -1.34 -6.92 -9.55
N ILE A 120 -2.02 -6.14 -10.40
CA ILE A 120 -1.61 -5.93 -11.79
C ILE A 120 -0.22 -5.29 -11.85
N PHE A 121 0.03 -4.25 -11.05
CA PHE A 121 1.33 -3.59 -10.97
C PHE A 121 2.45 -4.58 -10.60
N THR A 122 2.26 -5.39 -9.56
CA THR A 122 3.27 -6.38 -9.17
C THR A 122 3.48 -7.44 -10.25
N ALA A 123 2.42 -7.91 -10.90
CA ALA A 123 2.53 -8.90 -11.97
C ALA A 123 3.25 -8.37 -13.22
N ASP A 124 3.06 -7.09 -13.55
CA ASP A 124 3.65 -6.46 -14.74
C ASP A 124 5.08 -5.94 -14.50
N CYS A 125 5.43 -5.57 -13.26
CA CYS A 125 6.70 -4.87 -12.98
C CYS A 125 7.68 -5.68 -12.12
N PHE A 126 7.25 -6.68 -11.37
CA PHE A 126 8.14 -7.48 -10.51
C PHE A 126 8.57 -8.76 -11.23
N PRO A 127 9.77 -9.28 -10.91
CA PRO A 127 10.22 -10.52 -11.51
C PRO A 127 9.37 -11.70 -11.01
N LEU A 128 9.36 -12.80 -11.77
CA LEU A 128 8.64 -14.01 -11.36
C LEU A 128 9.34 -14.72 -10.20
N LYS A 129 10.67 -14.59 -10.14
CA LYS A 129 11.48 -14.90 -8.97
C LYS A 129 12.23 -13.67 -8.52
N SER A 130 12.16 -13.36 -7.24
CA SER A 130 12.82 -12.21 -6.61
C SER A 130 14.34 -12.15 -6.85
N SER A 131 14.97 -13.28 -7.19
CA SER A 131 16.40 -13.39 -7.54
C SER A 131 16.75 -13.21 -9.03
N GLU A 132 15.79 -12.91 -9.91
CA GLU A 132 16.04 -12.78 -11.37
C GLU A 132 16.86 -11.56 -11.74
N PHE A 133 16.66 -10.44 -11.05
CA PHE A 133 17.45 -9.24 -11.30
C PHE A 133 18.81 -9.32 -10.61
N HIS A 134 19.86 -9.06 -11.38
CA HIS A 134 21.22 -9.11 -10.88
C HIS A 134 21.51 -7.89 -9.98
N LYS A 135 22.14 -8.13 -8.83
CA LYS A 135 22.50 -7.04 -7.91
C LYS A 135 23.40 -6.02 -8.62
N GLY A 136 23.04 -4.74 -8.50
CA GLY A 136 23.76 -3.63 -9.13
C GLY A 136 23.20 -3.19 -10.48
N THR A 137 22.20 -3.88 -11.05
CA THR A 137 21.48 -3.37 -12.21
C THR A 137 20.40 -2.38 -11.80
N GLN A 138 19.98 -1.53 -12.75
CA GLN A 138 18.93 -0.54 -12.52
C GLN A 138 17.59 -1.22 -12.16
N GLU A 139 17.27 -2.34 -12.80
CA GLU A 139 16.04 -3.12 -12.55
C GLU A 139 16.02 -3.68 -11.14
N TYR A 140 17.16 -4.19 -10.64
CA TYR A 140 17.27 -4.63 -9.25
C TYR A 140 17.08 -3.46 -8.28
N HIS A 141 17.68 -2.30 -8.55
CA HIS A 141 17.54 -1.11 -7.72
C HIS A 141 16.11 -0.58 -7.70
N ASP A 142 15.43 -0.58 -8.85
CA ASP A 142 14.04 -0.14 -8.94
C ASP A 142 13.08 -1.12 -8.26
N TYR A 143 13.29 -2.43 -8.42
CA TYR A 143 12.53 -3.46 -7.71
C TYR A 143 12.73 -3.34 -6.19
N GLN A 144 13.97 -3.25 -5.72
CA GLN A 144 14.28 -3.03 -4.31
C GLN A 144 13.64 -1.74 -3.78
N GLY A 145 13.71 -0.65 -4.56
CA GLY A 145 13.09 0.63 -4.24
C GLY A 145 11.58 0.51 -4.10
N ALA A 146 10.92 -0.18 -5.03
CA ALA A 146 9.48 -0.42 -4.98
C ALA A 146 9.08 -1.24 -3.74
N ILE A 147 9.79 -2.34 -3.44
CA ILE A 147 9.57 -3.14 -2.23
C ILE A 147 9.65 -2.26 -0.99
N ARG A 148 10.74 -1.49 -0.84
CA ARG A 148 10.94 -0.64 0.34
C ARG A 148 9.88 0.45 0.49
N LYS A 149 9.38 1.00 -0.62
CA LYS A 149 8.26 1.97 -0.59
C LYS A 149 6.95 1.30 -0.16
N ILE A 150 6.68 0.08 -0.60
CA ILE A 150 5.53 -0.72 -0.14
C ILE A 150 5.64 -1.01 1.36
N LEU A 151 6.82 -1.44 1.84
CA LEU A 151 7.06 -1.69 3.28
C LEU A 151 6.89 -0.43 4.12
N SER A 152 7.45 0.69 3.67
CA SER A 152 7.28 1.99 4.33
C SER A 152 5.80 2.40 4.37
N ALA A 153 5.07 2.24 3.27
CA ALA A 153 3.65 2.55 3.22
C ALA A 153 2.81 1.65 4.15
N LEU A 154 3.11 0.35 4.24
CA LEU A 154 2.49 -0.57 5.20
C LEU A 154 2.67 -0.06 6.62
N GLU A 155 3.91 0.28 7.00
CA GLU A 155 4.23 0.72 8.35
C GLU A 155 3.59 2.06 8.70
N LEU A 156 3.54 2.99 7.74
CA LEU A 156 2.95 4.33 7.94
C LEU A 156 1.43 4.28 8.06
N SER A 157 0.77 3.51 7.19
CA SER A 157 -0.69 3.46 7.08
C SER A 157 -1.35 2.38 7.93
N SER A 158 -0.64 1.30 8.26
CA SER A 158 -1.24 0.09 8.81
C SER A 158 -2.36 -0.49 7.93
N SER A 159 -2.15 -0.46 6.60
CA SER A 159 -3.10 -1.00 5.63
C SER A 159 -3.11 -2.53 5.58
N PHE A 160 -4.31 -3.10 5.62
CA PHE A 160 -4.50 -4.53 5.43
C PHE A 160 -4.26 -4.97 3.98
N ILE A 161 -4.64 -4.15 2.99
CA ILE A 161 -4.41 -4.43 1.55
C ILE A 161 -2.92 -4.64 1.27
N LEU A 162 -2.04 -3.78 1.81
CA LEU A 162 -0.59 -3.94 1.62
C LEU A 162 -0.04 -5.15 2.36
N PHE A 163 -0.59 -5.47 3.52
CA PHE A 163 -0.25 -6.70 4.24
C PHE A 163 -0.59 -7.94 3.40
N GLU A 164 -1.80 -8.02 2.85
CA GLU A 164 -2.22 -9.13 1.98
C GLU A 164 -1.32 -9.28 0.74
N LEU A 165 -0.97 -8.16 0.09
CA LEU A 165 -0.06 -8.15 -1.05
C LEU A 165 1.30 -8.73 -0.69
N LEU A 166 1.90 -8.31 0.42
CA LEU A 166 3.21 -8.78 0.87
C LEU A 166 3.19 -10.25 1.30
N ILE A 167 2.11 -10.70 1.94
CA ILE A 167 1.91 -12.12 2.24
C ILE A 167 1.87 -12.93 0.94
N TRP A 168 1.10 -12.47 -0.06
CA TRP A 168 1.04 -13.13 -1.36
C TRP A 168 2.43 -13.26 -2.00
N MET A 169 3.20 -12.17 -2.04
CA MET A 169 4.56 -12.16 -2.61
C MET A 169 5.50 -13.16 -1.93
N LEU A 170 5.49 -13.20 -0.59
CA LEU A 170 6.35 -14.11 0.18
C LEU A 170 5.96 -15.58 0.06
N CYS A 171 4.67 -15.87 -0.12
CA CYS A 171 4.16 -17.23 -0.24
C CYS A 171 4.40 -17.82 -1.63
N CYS A 172 4.46 -16.99 -2.67
CA CYS A 172 4.69 -17.44 -4.04
C CYS A 172 6.10 -18.00 -4.28
N GLU A 173 7.06 -17.68 -3.42
CA GLU A 173 8.44 -18.16 -3.52
C GLU A 173 8.89 -18.81 -2.21
N GLN A 174 9.63 -19.92 -2.31
CA GLN A 174 10.21 -20.54 -1.11
C GLN A 174 11.27 -19.63 -0.46
N ASN A 175 12.13 -19.00 -1.25
CA ASN A 175 13.20 -18.12 -0.76
C ASN A 175 13.12 -16.76 -1.45
N HIS A 176 12.53 -15.76 -0.78
CA HIS A 176 12.42 -14.41 -1.33
C HIS A 176 13.62 -13.56 -0.88
N ILE A 177 14.29 -12.84 -1.79
CA ILE A 177 15.54 -12.13 -1.45
C ILE A 177 15.37 -11.01 -0.42
N PHE A 178 14.15 -10.48 -0.26
CA PHE A 178 13.78 -9.45 0.73
C PHE A 178 12.96 -10.00 1.89
N GLU A 179 12.96 -11.31 2.12
CA GLU A 179 12.11 -11.97 3.13
C GLU A 179 12.28 -11.37 4.53
N ASP A 180 13.51 -11.17 4.98
CA ASP A 180 13.79 -10.58 6.29
C ASP A 180 13.26 -9.14 6.42
N GLU A 181 13.42 -8.31 5.37
CA GLU A 181 12.91 -6.92 5.35
C GLU A 181 11.38 -6.93 5.44
N ILE A 182 10.71 -7.80 4.67
CA ILE A 182 9.25 -7.92 4.64
C ILE A 182 8.72 -8.44 5.99
N LEU A 183 9.27 -9.52 6.53
CA LEU A 183 8.84 -10.08 7.82
C LEU A 183 9.06 -9.09 8.98
N SER A 184 10.17 -8.33 8.94
CA SER A 184 10.47 -7.27 9.90
C SER A 184 9.43 -6.15 9.85
N SER A 185 9.03 -5.75 8.65
CA SER A 185 7.99 -4.73 8.42
C SER A 185 6.60 -5.22 8.86
N ILE A 186 6.22 -6.45 8.50
CA ILE A 186 4.97 -7.09 8.95
C ILE A 186 4.88 -7.14 10.48
N ASN A 187 5.99 -7.47 11.15
CA ASN A 187 6.04 -7.46 12.60
C ASN A 187 5.75 -6.06 13.19
N ARG A 188 6.41 -5.02 12.65
CA ARG A 188 6.15 -3.63 13.06
C ARG A 188 4.69 -3.23 12.83
N PHE A 189 4.12 -3.65 11.71
CA PHE A 189 2.70 -3.45 11.40
C PHE A 189 1.77 -4.08 12.45
N ILE A 190 1.97 -5.36 12.81
CA ILE A 190 1.13 -6.06 13.80
C ILE A 190 1.20 -5.40 15.18
N ILE A 191 2.42 -5.02 15.59
CA ILE A 191 2.64 -4.32 16.86
C ILE A 191 1.91 -2.97 16.84
N LYS A 192 2.01 -2.23 15.73
CA LYS A 192 1.37 -0.92 15.56
C LYS A 192 -0.15 -0.98 15.51
N LEU A 193 -0.75 -2.06 14.96
CA LEU A 193 -2.21 -2.22 14.95
C LEU A 193 -2.79 -2.04 16.35
N ASN A 194 -2.13 -2.59 17.38
CA ASN A 194 -2.42 -2.45 18.81
C ASN A 194 -3.91 -2.51 19.20
N ASP A 195 -4.73 -3.17 18.39
CA ASP A 195 -6.17 -3.28 18.55
C ASP A 195 -6.55 -4.76 18.45
N HIS A 196 -7.42 -5.19 19.36
CA HIS A 196 -7.75 -6.60 19.49
C HIS A 196 -8.49 -7.12 18.25
N ASN A 197 -9.50 -6.38 17.77
CA ASN A 197 -10.31 -6.78 16.63
C ASN A 197 -9.48 -6.81 15.34
N LYS A 198 -8.65 -5.78 15.11
CA LYS A 198 -7.76 -5.74 13.95
C LYS A 198 -6.73 -6.87 13.96
N GLN A 199 -6.14 -7.18 15.11
CA GLN A 199 -5.22 -8.32 15.23
C GLN A 199 -5.95 -9.66 15.05
N MET A 200 -7.19 -9.78 15.51
CA MET A 200 -8.00 -11.00 15.32
C MET A 200 -8.34 -11.22 13.84
N ASN A 201 -8.78 -10.17 13.12
CA ASN A 201 -9.03 -10.23 11.69
C ASN A 201 -7.80 -10.68 10.89
N LEU A 202 -6.62 -10.20 11.30
CA LEU A 202 -5.35 -10.61 10.71
C LEU A 202 -5.06 -12.10 10.96
N LEU A 203 -5.29 -12.61 12.17
CA LEU A 203 -5.11 -14.03 12.47
C LEU A 203 -6.13 -14.90 11.71
N ASP A 204 -7.38 -14.44 11.59
CA ASP A 204 -8.43 -15.10 10.80
C ASP A 204 -8.02 -15.20 9.32
N TYR A 205 -7.46 -14.12 8.75
CA TYR A 205 -6.95 -14.13 7.38
C TYR A 205 -5.82 -15.12 7.19
N ILE A 206 -4.82 -15.12 8.08
CA ILE A 206 -3.70 -16.08 8.02
C ILE A 206 -4.22 -17.52 8.17
N TYR A 207 -5.16 -17.77 9.09
CA TYR A 207 -5.80 -19.08 9.23
C TYR A 207 -6.51 -19.49 7.94
N SER A 208 -7.19 -18.55 7.27
CA SER A 208 -7.86 -18.81 5.98
C SER A 208 -6.89 -19.18 4.85
N ILE A 209 -5.66 -18.66 4.86
CA ILE A 209 -4.61 -19.04 3.92
C ILE A 209 -4.15 -20.47 4.22
N LEU A 210 -3.80 -20.74 5.48
CA LEU A 210 -3.20 -21.99 5.91
C LEU A 210 -4.16 -23.18 5.78
N PHE A 211 -5.37 -23.02 6.32
CA PHE A 211 -6.34 -24.10 6.50
C PHE A 211 -7.62 -23.90 5.69
N GLY A 212 -7.88 -22.68 5.20
CA GLY A 212 -9.08 -22.39 4.43
C GLY A 212 -9.04 -22.94 3.00
N LYS A 213 -10.17 -22.80 2.28
CA LYS A 213 -10.28 -23.10 0.85
C LYS A 213 -9.96 -21.89 -0.01
N ASN A 214 -8.97 -21.07 0.39
CA ASN A 214 -8.55 -19.94 -0.42
C ASN A 214 -7.90 -20.47 -1.72
N ILE A 215 -8.59 -20.27 -2.85
CA ILE A 215 -8.19 -20.73 -4.18
C ILE A 215 -6.93 -20.04 -4.71
N LEU A 216 -6.57 -18.88 -4.16
CA LEU A 216 -5.37 -18.13 -4.57
C LEU A 216 -4.08 -18.79 -4.05
N PHE A 217 -4.15 -19.53 -2.94
CA PHE A 217 -3.00 -20.17 -2.31
C PHE A 217 -3.01 -21.68 -2.57
N ARG A 218 -2.13 -22.13 -3.47
CA ARG A 218 -1.84 -23.56 -3.70
C ARG A 218 -1.15 -24.16 -2.49
N ILE A 219 -1.10 -25.50 -2.42
CA ILE A 219 -0.51 -26.22 -1.29
C ILE A 219 0.92 -25.75 -0.96
N GLU A 220 1.75 -25.52 -1.97
CA GLU A 220 3.12 -25.01 -1.83
C GLU A 220 3.14 -23.61 -1.18
N HIS A 221 2.25 -22.72 -1.61
CA HIS A 221 2.14 -21.37 -1.03
C HIS A 221 1.71 -21.43 0.44
N ARG A 222 0.85 -22.40 0.80
CA ARG A 222 0.40 -22.59 2.19
C ARG A 222 1.50 -23.14 3.09
N LEU A 223 2.35 -24.04 2.57
CA LEU A 223 3.52 -24.54 3.29
C LEU A 223 4.53 -23.41 3.54
N ASN A 224 4.80 -22.59 2.52
CA ASN A 224 5.63 -21.39 2.69
C ASN A 224 5.01 -20.45 3.75
N ALA A 225 3.69 -20.26 3.72
CA ALA A 225 3.02 -19.43 4.70
C ALA A 225 3.16 -19.98 6.13
N LEU A 226 3.01 -21.31 6.28
CA LEU A 226 3.13 -22.03 7.55
C LEU A 226 4.53 -21.84 8.14
N GLU A 227 5.55 -22.06 7.32
CA GLU A 227 6.97 -21.99 7.70
C GLU A 227 7.38 -20.56 8.10
N LYS A 228 6.98 -19.57 7.30
CA LYS A 228 7.45 -18.18 7.46
C LYS A 228 6.68 -17.38 8.49
N PHE A 229 5.35 -17.53 8.55
CA PHE A 229 4.50 -16.60 9.29
C PHE A 229 4.08 -17.11 10.67
N ILE A 230 3.73 -18.38 10.84
CA ILE A 230 2.97 -18.82 12.03
C ILE A 230 3.65 -18.41 13.33
N LEU A 231 4.91 -18.76 13.52
CA LEU A 231 5.61 -18.44 14.76
C LEU A 231 5.76 -16.92 14.92
N LYS A 232 6.05 -16.20 13.83
CA LYS A 232 6.24 -14.75 13.88
C LYS A 232 4.95 -14.02 14.22
N MET A 233 3.82 -14.41 13.62
CA MET A 233 2.53 -13.77 13.85
C MET A 233 2.01 -14.05 15.26
N LEU A 234 2.05 -15.32 15.69
CA LEU A 234 1.55 -15.73 17.01
C LEU A 234 2.35 -15.10 18.16
N THR A 235 3.64 -14.81 17.95
CA THR A 235 4.48 -14.13 18.95
C THR A 235 4.36 -12.61 18.95
N SER A 236 3.75 -12.01 17.92
CA SER A 236 3.67 -10.55 17.76
C SER A 236 2.32 -9.94 18.16
N VAL A 237 1.27 -10.75 18.23
CA VAL A 237 -0.07 -10.32 18.67
C VAL A 237 -0.19 -10.23 20.19
N LYS A 238 -1.20 -9.51 20.69
CA LYS A 238 -1.50 -9.46 22.12
C LYS A 238 -1.87 -10.85 22.65
N LYS A 239 -1.47 -11.14 23.88
CA LYS A 239 -1.80 -12.39 24.57
C LYS A 239 -3.31 -12.66 24.64
N THR A 240 -4.12 -11.62 24.85
CA THR A 240 -5.58 -11.75 24.89
C THR A 240 -6.15 -12.20 23.54
N THR A 241 -5.71 -11.56 22.45
CA THR A 241 -6.07 -11.96 21.08
C THR A 241 -5.62 -13.37 20.77
N LEU A 242 -4.41 -13.75 21.18
CA LEU A 242 -3.90 -15.10 20.97
C LEU A 242 -4.77 -16.15 21.68
N ILE A 243 -5.13 -15.94 22.95
CA ILE A 243 -6.00 -16.86 23.71
C ILE A 243 -7.34 -17.06 23.00
N GLU A 244 -7.94 -15.99 22.50
CA GLU A 244 -9.22 -16.05 21.78
C GLU A 244 -9.09 -16.78 20.44
N PHE A 245 -8.03 -16.52 19.69
CA PHE A 245 -7.73 -17.25 18.47
C PHE A 245 -7.59 -18.76 18.72
N TYR A 246 -6.88 -19.16 19.77
CA TYR A 246 -6.79 -20.57 20.18
C TYR A 246 -8.16 -21.17 20.52
N LYS A 247 -9.00 -20.44 21.26
CA LYS A 247 -10.36 -20.90 21.60
C LYS A 247 -11.25 -21.06 20.37
N LYS A 248 -11.07 -20.23 19.35
CA LYS A 248 -11.91 -20.22 18.14
C LYS A 248 -11.60 -21.38 17.19
N TYR A 249 -10.33 -21.77 17.06
CA TYR A 249 -9.89 -22.67 15.99
C TYR A 249 -9.21 -23.96 16.44
N ILE A 250 -8.74 -24.03 17.69
CA ILE A 250 -7.90 -25.14 18.18
C ILE A 250 -8.58 -25.89 19.34
N SER A 251 -9.36 -25.18 20.16
CA SER A 251 -10.22 -25.79 21.20
C SER A 251 -11.55 -26.27 20.63
#